data_AF-A0A3D5XB87-F1
#
_entry.id   AF-A0A3D5XB87-F1
#
_cell.length_a   1.000
_cell.length_b   1.000
_cell.length_c   1.000
_cell.angle_alpha   90.00
_cell.angle_beta   90.00
_cell.angle_gamma   90.00
#
_symmetry.space_group_name_H-M   'P 1'
#
loop_
_entity.id
_entity.type
_entity.pdbx_description
1 polymer ?
#
loop_
_entity_poly.entity_id
_entity_poly.type
_entity_poly.pdbx_seq_one_letter_code
_entity_poly.pdbx_strand_id
1 'polypeptide(L)'
;DKLITKFGIELPKEFLVRWLVAINEGKFTAEQVEKDYPHFENDLKWQLIRDKIAVEQEFKVEEQELIAIAKSYIANQMMQYGMGQLPEEFIEKYANDLLTKDEERRKLAERIIENKVVEWLKETIKLDEKEVDFEKFKELING
;
A
#
# COMPACT_ATOMS: atom_id res chain seq x y z
N ASP A 1 4.48 0.68 -12.12
CA ASP A 1 5.36 1.11 -13.22
C ASP A 1 5.32 2.61 -13.50
N LYS A 2 4.22 3.18 -14.04
CA LYS A 2 4.17 4.61 -14.43
C LYS A 2 4.57 5.61 -13.31
N LEU A 3 4.19 5.35 -12.06
CA LEU A 3 4.54 6.22 -10.92
C LEU A 3 6.02 6.10 -10.52
N ILE A 4 6.57 4.88 -10.52
CA ILE A 4 7.97 4.63 -10.16
C ILE A 4 8.91 5.37 -11.14
N THR A 5 8.60 5.35 -12.43
CA THR A 5 9.35 6.10 -13.45
C THR A 5 9.23 7.62 -13.28
N LYS A 6 8.06 8.12 -12.87
CA LYS A 6 7.80 9.56 -12.66
C LYS A 6 8.58 10.14 -11.47
N PHE A 7 8.79 9.36 -10.41
CA PHE A 7 9.47 9.82 -9.18
C PHE A 7 11.00 9.68 -9.22
N GLY A 8 11.57 8.91 -10.17
CA GLY A 8 13.02 8.87 -10.39
C GLY A 8 13.85 8.38 -9.19
N ILE A 9 13.31 7.48 -8.38
CA ILE A 9 13.98 6.99 -7.16
C ILE A 9 15.14 6.06 -7.54
N GLU A 10 16.36 6.44 -7.17
CA GLU A 10 17.56 5.61 -7.28
C GLU A 10 17.86 4.92 -5.94
N LEU A 11 18.02 3.60 -5.97
CA LEU A 11 18.33 2.79 -4.79
C LEU A 11 19.75 2.22 -4.88
N PRO A 12 20.50 2.14 -3.76
CA PRO A 12 21.86 1.64 -3.76
C PRO A 12 21.90 0.10 -3.86
N LYS A 13 21.84 -0.42 -5.10
CA LYS A 13 21.72 -1.86 -5.38
C LYS A 13 22.74 -2.73 -4.67
N GLU A 14 24.03 -2.44 -4.82
CA GLU A 14 25.09 -3.28 -4.23
C GLU A 14 24.98 -3.37 -2.70
N PHE A 15 24.63 -2.25 -2.06
CA PHE A 15 24.42 -2.22 -0.61
C PHE A 15 23.21 -3.08 -0.22
N LEU A 16 22.09 -2.91 -0.92
CA LEU A 16 20.84 -3.63 -0.60
C LEU A 16 20.98 -5.15 -0.82
N VAL A 17 21.67 -5.59 -1.87
CA VAL A 17 21.96 -7.02 -2.07
C VAL A 17 22.82 -7.58 -0.93
N ARG A 18 23.90 -6.89 -0.55
CA ARG A 18 24.76 -7.31 0.58
C ARG A 18 23.99 -7.35 1.90
N TRP A 19 23.15 -6.35 2.13
CA TRP A 19 22.30 -6.25 3.31
C TRP A 19 21.29 -7.40 3.36
N LEU A 20 20.59 -7.70 2.27
CA LEU A 20 19.63 -8.81 2.17
C LEU A 20 20.27 -10.17 2.47
N VAL A 21 21.48 -10.42 1.98
CA VAL A 21 22.23 -11.65 2.31
C VAL A 21 22.57 -11.70 3.81
N ALA A 22 23.01 -10.56 4.38
CA ALA A 22 23.39 -10.48 5.80
C ALA A 22 22.19 -10.69 6.75
N ILE A 23 21.05 -10.04 6.49
CA ILE A 23 19.86 -10.16 7.36
C ILE A 23 19.17 -11.52 7.24
N ASN A 24 19.36 -12.22 6.12
CA ASN A 24 18.90 -13.59 5.95
C ASN A 24 19.93 -14.60 6.48
N GLU A 25 20.96 -14.16 7.20
CA GLU A 25 22.00 -15.00 7.80
C GLU A 25 22.68 -15.93 6.77
N GLY A 26 22.80 -15.47 5.51
CA GLY A 26 23.37 -16.25 4.42
C GLY A 26 22.48 -17.40 3.92
N LYS A 27 21.20 -17.47 4.31
CA LYS A 27 20.23 -18.45 3.77
C LYS A 27 20.07 -18.36 2.25
N PHE A 28 20.31 -17.18 1.69
CA PHE A 28 20.33 -16.93 0.24
C PHE A 28 21.71 -16.47 -0.21
N THR A 29 22.16 -16.96 -1.36
CA THR A 29 23.40 -16.49 -1.99
C THR A 29 23.18 -15.09 -2.61
N ALA A 30 24.27 -14.35 -2.83
CA ALA A 30 24.20 -13.08 -3.55
C ALA A 30 23.55 -13.24 -4.94
N GLU A 31 23.86 -14.32 -5.67
CA GLU A 31 23.25 -14.61 -6.98
C GLU A 31 21.74 -14.85 -6.89
N GLN A 32 21.27 -15.54 -5.84
CA GLN A 32 19.84 -15.76 -5.61
C GLN A 32 19.13 -14.44 -5.29
N VAL A 33 19.73 -13.61 -4.43
CA VAL A 33 19.19 -12.29 -4.10
C VAL A 33 19.19 -11.38 -5.33
N GLU A 34 20.25 -11.39 -6.15
CA GLU A 34 20.32 -10.57 -7.37
C GLU A 34 19.24 -10.93 -8.40
N LYS A 35 18.88 -12.21 -8.50
CA LYS A 35 17.82 -12.67 -9.40
C LYS A 35 16.47 -12.07 -9.04
N ASP A 36 16.15 -11.99 -7.75
CA ASP A 36 14.87 -11.48 -7.25
C ASP A 36 14.92 -9.99 -6.90
N TYR A 37 16.12 -9.39 -6.94
CA TYR A 37 16.35 -7.97 -6.63
C TYR A 37 15.44 -7.00 -7.41
N PRO A 38 15.17 -7.17 -8.72
CA PRO A 38 14.29 -6.25 -9.45
C PRO A 38 12.87 -6.19 -8.87
N HIS A 39 12.36 -7.31 -8.34
CA HIS A 39 11.04 -7.33 -7.72
C HIS A 39 11.07 -6.59 -6.38
N PHE A 40 12.06 -6.92 -5.53
CA PHE A 40 12.29 -6.22 -4.26
C PHE A 40 12.49 -4.72 -4.46
N GLU A 41 13.26 -4.32 -5.47
CA GLU A 41 13.53 -2.92 -5.80
C GLU A 41 12.24 -2.18 -6.14
N ASN A 42 11.36 -2.79 -6.94
CA ASN A 42 10.07 -2.19 -7.30
C ASN A 42 9.14 -2.06 -6.09
N ASP A 43 9.09 -3.09 -5.23
CA ASP A 43 8.27 -3.07 -4.02
C ASP A 43 8.77 -2.01 -3.03
N LEU A 44 10.09 -1.90 -2.85
CA LEU A 44 10.70 -0.89 -2.01
C LEU A 44 10.48 0.52 -2.56
N LYS A 45 10.64 0.74 -3.86
CA LYS A 45 10.32 2.04 -4.49
C LYS A 45 8.85 2.40 -4.29
N TRP A 46 7.96 1.42 -4.46
CA TRP A 46 6.54 1.64 -4.23
C TRP A 46 6.23 1.99 -2.77
N GLN A 47 6.83 1.28 -1.82
CA GLN A 47 6.71 1.61 -0.41
C GLN A 47 7.18 3.05 -0.12
N LEU A 48 8.35 3.44 -0.60
CA LEU A 48 8.89 4.79 -0.40
C LEU A 48 8.00 5.88 -1.01
N ILE A 49 7.42 5.63 -2.19
CA ILE A 49 6.45 6.54 -2.82
C ILE A 49 5.22 6.69 -1.93
N ARG A 50 4.66 5.58 -1.45
CA ARG A 50 3.48 5.62 -0.56
C ARG A 50 3.77 6.36 0.73
N ASP A 51 4.89 6.08 1.37
CA ASP A 51 5.29 6.72 2.62
C ASP A 51 5.45 8.24 2.42
N LYS A 52 6.07 8.65 1.31
CA LYS A 52 6.22 10.06 0.96
C LYS A 52 4.88 10.75 0.74
N ILE A 53 3.97 10.14 -0.04
CA ILE A 53 2.63 10.70 -0.28
C ILE A 53 1.86 10.80 1.03
N ALA A 54 1.90 9.77 1.86
CA ALA A 54 1.21 9.76 3.15
C ALA A 54 1.68 10.90 4.06
N VAL A 55 2.98 11.17 4.10
CA VAL A 55 3.55 12.29 4.86
C VAL A 55 3.15 13.64 4.23
N GLU A 56 3.30 13.81 2.92
CA GLU A 56 3.01 15.09 2.24
C GLU A 56 1.53 15.47 2.26
N GLN A 57 0.64 14.48 2.23
CA GLN A 57 -0.81 14.68 2.33
C GLN A 57 -1.33 14.63 3.78
N GLU A 58 -0.42 14.48 4.75
CA GLU A 58 -0.74 14.37 6.18
C GLU A 58 -1.80 13.30 6.49
N PHE A 59 -1.75 12.17 5.79
CA PHE A 59 -2.72 11.09 6.01
C PHE A 59 -2.59 10.54 7.42
N LYS A 60 -3.71 10.59 8.14
CA LYS A 60 -3.86 10.05 9.49
C LYS A 60 -4.81 8.87 9.47
N VAL A 61 -4.59 7.97 10.41
CA VAL A 61 -5.49 6.84 10.66
C VAL A 61 -6.40 7.24 11.80
N GLU A 62 -7.70 7.31 11.51
CA GLU A 62 -8.71 7.56 12.52
C GLU A 62 -9.13 6.26 13.20
N GLU A 63 -9.52 6.32 14.47
CA GLU A 63 -9.91 5.13 15.24
C GLU A 63 -11.13 4.41 14.63
N GLN A 64 -12.08 5.16 14.08
CA GLN A 64 -13.23 4.61 13.35
C GLN A 64 -12.81 3.80 12.10
N GLU A 65 -11.73 4.20 11.42
CA GLU A 65 -11.21 3.49 10.25
C GLU A 65 -10.55 2.17 10.68
N LEU A 66 -9.85 2.18 11.83
CA LEU A 66 -9.29 0.97 12.43
C LEU A 66 -10.37 -0.05 12.78
N ILE A 67 -11.45 0.40 13.43
CA ILE A 67 -12.57 -0.48 13.78
C ILE A 67 -13.23 -1.02 12.50
N ALA A 68 -13.47 -0.18 11.50
CA ALA A 68 -14.09 -0.59 10.25
C ALA A 68 -13.25 -1.63 9.49
N ILE A 69 -11.94 -1.41 9.35
CA ILE A 69 -11.05 -2.35 8.65
C ILE A 69 -10.87 -3.65 9.46
N ALA A 70 -10.83 -3.58 10.78
CA ALA A 70 -10.76 -4.75 11.65
C ALA A 70 -12.02 -5.61 11.53
N LYS A 71 -13.22 -5.00 11.54
CA LYS A 71 -14.49 -5.70 11.30
C LYS A 71 -14.49 -6.39 9.94
N SER A 72 -14.06 -5.68 8.89
CA SER A 72 -13.94 -6.26 7.54
C SER A 72 -12.95 -7.43 7.51
N TYR A 73 -11.81 -7.31 8.18
CA TYR A 73 -10.80 -8.36 8.27
C TYR A 73 -11.36 -9.62 8.94
N ILE A 74 -12.00 -9.46 10.11
CA ILE A 74 -12.64 -10.57 10.83
C ILE A 74 -13.74 -11.22 9.99
N ALA A 75 -14.62 -10.42 9.38
CA ALA A 75 -15.70 -10.94 8.53
C ALA A 75 -15.13 -11.78 7.36
N ASN A 76 -14.09 -11.29 6.70
CA ASN A 76 -13.41 -12.02 5.62
C ASN A 76 -12.75 -13.31 6.09
N GLN A 77 -12.12 -13.31 7.26
CA GLN A 77 -11.52 -14.50 7.84
C GLN A 77 -12.59 -15.55 8.19
N MET A 78 -13.72 -15.12 8.78
CA MET A 78 -14.82 -16.01 9.15
C MET A 78 -15.52 -16.60 7.93
N MET A 79 -15.69 -15.83 6.85
CA MET A 79 -16.20 -16.36 5.58
C MET A 79 -15.31 -17.48 5.03
N GLN A 80 -13.99 -17.35 5.09
CA GLN A 80 -13.05 -18.38 4.64
C GLN A 80 -13.14 -19.67 5.47
N TYR A 81 -13.47 -19.55 6.76
CA TYR A 81 -13.73 -20.70 7.65
C TYR A 81 -15.16 -21.27 7.55
N GLY A 82 -15.99 -20.77 6.62
CA GLY A 82 -17.37 -21.21 6.44
C GLY A 82 -18.36 -20.65 7.47
N MET A 83 -17.95 -19.65 8.25
CA MET A 83 -18.75 -19.00 9.31
C MET A 83 -19.29 -17.63 8.86
N GLY A 84 -19.76 -17.52 7.62
CA GLY A 84 -20.16 -16.24 7.00
C GLY A 84 -21.45 -15.59 7.55
N GLN A 85 -22.15 -16.20 8.50
CA GLN A 85 -23.43 -15.72 9.06
C GLN A 85 -23.33 -15.33 10.54
N LEU A 86 -22.13 -14.99 11.03
CA LEU A 86 -21.98 -14.54 12.41
C LEU A 86 -22.71 -13.21 12.63
N PRO A 87 -23.39 -13.03 13.79
CA PRO A 87 -23.99 -11.75 14.14
C PRO A 87 -22.94 -10.64 14.23
N GLU A 88 -23.32 -9.41 13.88
CA GLU A 88 -22.44 -8.25 13.85
C GLU A 88 -21.76 -7.99 15.20
N GLU A 89 -22.48 -8.23 16.31
CA GLU A 89 -21.95 -8.08 17.68
C GLU A 89 -20.71 -8.97 17.93
N PHE A 90 -20.68 -10.18 17.37
CA PHE A 90 -19.51 -11.05 17.48
C PHE A 90 -18.34 -10.53 16.64
N ILE A 91 -18.62 -10.07 15.42
CA ILE A 91 -17.60 -9.49 14.53
C ILE A 91 -16.98 -8.26 15.19
N GLU A 92 -17.79 -7.39 15.79
CA GLU A 92 -17.34 -6.20 16.49
C GLU A 92 -16.48 -6.53 17.71
N LYS A 93 -16.89 -7.51 18.52
CA LYS A 93 -16.09 -7.95 19.67
C LYS A 93 -14.71 -8.44 19.23
N TYR A 94 -14.64 -9.33 18.23
CA TYR A 94 -13.37 -9.84 17.72
C TYR A 94 -12.51 -8.77 17.05
N ALA A 95 -13.13 -7.79 16.38
CA ALA A 95 -12.43 -6.66 15.80
C ALA A 95 -11.77 -5.79 16.88
N ASN A 96 -12.49 -5.49 17.97
CA ASN A 96 -11.93 -4.76 19.11
C ASN A 96 -10.79 -5.56 19.78
N ASP A 97 -10.99 -6.86 20.02
CA ASP A 97 -9.95 -7.74 20.57
C ASP A 97 -8.70 -7.76 19.67
N LEU A 98 -8.86 -7.77 18.35
CA LEU A 98 -7.76 -7.71 17.39
C LEU A 98 -6.97 -6.39 17.53
N LEU A 99 -7.68 -5.26 17.68
CA LEU A 99 -7.06 -3.94 17.80
C LEU A 99 -6.31 -3.71 19.11
N THR A 100 -6.56 -4.51 20.15
CA THR A 100 -5.73 -4.50 21.38
C THR A 100 -4.32 -5.03 21.15
N LYS A 101 -4.09 -5.75 20.05
CA LYS A 101 -2.77 -6.29 19.71
C LYS A 101 -2.01 -5.24 18.88
N ASP A 102 -0.97 -4.66 19.47
CA ASP A 102 -0.18 -3.58 18.84
C ASP A 102 0.32 -3.93 17.43
N GLU A 103 0.79 -5.15 17.21
CA GLU A 103 1.26 -5.60 15.90
C GLU A 103 0.14 -5.60 14.86
N GLU A 104 -1.04 -6.12 15.21
CA GLU A 104 -2.19 -6.18 14.30
C GLU A 104 -2.77 -4.78 14.07
N ARG A 105 -2.83 -3.93 15.11
CA ARG A 105 -3.23 -2.53 14.98
C ARG A 105 -2.30 -1.77 14.02
N ARG A 106 -0.99 -1.98 14.09
CA ARG A 106 -0.01 -1.37 13.17
C ARG A 106 -0.22 -1.85 11.73
N LYS A 107 -0.35 -3.17 11.50
CA LYS A 107 -0.61 -3.73 10.16
C LYS A 107 -1.89 -3.17 9.54
N LEU A 108 -2.96 -3.04 10.32
CA LEU A 108 -4.22 -2.49 9.85
C LEU A 108 -4.11 -0.99 9.57
N ALA A 109 -3.38 -0.24 10.39
CA ALA A 109 -3.09 1.17 10.15
C ALA A 109 -2.31 1.39 8.84
N GLU A 110 -1.26 0.59 8.59
CA GLU A 110 -0.49 0.61 7.34
C GLU A 110 -1.39 0.36 6.12
N ARG A 111 -2.30 -0.62 6.22
CA ARG A 111 -3.26 -0.91 5.14
C ARG A 111 -4.25 0.23 4.89
N ILE A 112 -4.67 0.94 5.94
CA ILE A 112 -5.51 2.14 5.77
C ILE A 112 -4.74 3.22 5.01
N ILE A 113 -3.49 3.50 5.40
CA ILE A 113 -2.64 4.48 4.70
C ILE A 113 -2.43 4.10 3.24
N GLU A 114 -2.16 2.83 2.96
CA GLU A 114 -2.02 2.33 1.59
C GLU A 114 -3.28 2.61 0.76
N ASN A 115 -4.48 2.32 1.31
CA ASN A 115 -5.73 2.59 0.62
C ASN A 115 -5.91 4.09 0.33
N LYS A 116 -5.63 4.97 1.30
CA LYS A 116 -5.70 6.43 1.11
C LYS A 116 -4.78 6.92 0.00
N VAL A 117 -3.54 6.41 -0.04
CA VAL A 117 -2.59 6.74 -1.11
C VAL A 117 -3.11 6.29 -2.46
N VAL A 118 -3.65 5.07 -2.56
CA VAL A 118 -4.22 4.56 -3.83
C VAL A 118 -5.42 5.38 -4.28
N GLU A 119 -6.30 5.78 -3.37
CA GLU A 119 -7.46 6.63 -3.66
C GLU A 119 -7.03 8.01 -4.14
N TRP A 120 -6.14 8.67 -3.41
CA TRP A 120 -5.59 9.98 -3.79
C TRP A 120 -4.90 9.95 -5.17
N LEU A 121 -4.14 8.88 -5.46
CA LEU A 121 -3.53 8.71 -6.78
C LEU A 121 -4.58 8.56 -7.88
N LYS A 122 -5.65 7.78 -7.66
CA LYS A 122 -6.74 7.63 -8.63
C LYS A 122 -7.43 8.96 -8.89
N GLU A 123 -7.66 9.76 -7.86
CA GLU A 123 -8.30 11.08 -7.99
C GLU A 123 -7.38 12.07 -8.73
N THR A 124 -6.11 12.12 -8.37
CA THR A 124 -5.11 12.99 -8.98
C THR A 124 -4.91 12.67 -10.47
N ILE A 125 -4.82 11.39 -10.83
CA ILE A 125 -4.69 10.96 -12.24
C ILE A 125 -5.96 11.32 -13.03
N LYS A 126 -7.15 11.12 -12.45
CA LYS A 126 -8.41 11.52 -13.10
C LYS A 126 -8.54 13.02 -13.27
N LEU A 127 -8.00 13.81 -12.34
CA LEU A 127 -7.98 15.26 -12.44
C LEU A 127 -7.05 15.72 -13.55
N ASP A 128 -5.84 15.14 -13.64
CA ASP A 128 -4.88 15.37 -14.74
C ASP A 128 -5.50 15.01 -16.10
N GLU A 129 -6.14 13.83 -16.22
CA GLU A 129 -6.85 13.45 -17.45
C GLU A 129 -7.96 14.44 -17.84
N LYS A 130 -8.65 15.07 -16.88
CA LYS A 130 -9.65 16.11 -17.14
C LYS A 130 -9.05 17.48 -17.45
N GLU A 131 -7.93 17.85 -16.83
CA GLU A 131 -7.19 19.08 -17.18
C GLU A 131 -6.62 19.00 -18.60
N VAL A 132 -6.28 17.79 -19.06
CA VAL A 132 -5.83 17.55 -20.44
C VAL A 132 -7.00 17.55 -21.45
N ASP A 133 -8.28 17.62 -21.03
CA ASP A 133 -9.46 17.41 -21.89
C ASP A 133 -10.33 18.68 -22.15
N PHE A 134 -9.73 19.86 -22.31
CA PHE A 134 -10.47 20.98 -22.90
C PHE A 134 -9.64 21.83 -23.87
N GLU A 135 -8.36 22.05 -23.58
CA GLU A 135 -7.48 22.81 -24.48
C GLU A 135 -7.01 21.95 -25.66
N LYS A 136 -6.66 20.67 -25.42
CA LYS A 136 -6.22 19.73 -26.46
C LYS A 136 -7.34 19.30 -27.41
N PHE A 137 -8.58 19.21 -26.92
CA PHE A 137 -9.76 18.92 -27.74
C PHE A 137 -10.12 20.09 -28.67
N LYS A 138 -9.92 21.35 -28.23
CA LYS A 138 -10.13 22.54 -29.08
C LYS A 138 -9.08 22.67 -30.18
N GLU A 139 -7.82 22.33 -29.92
CA GLU A 139 -6.77 22.35 -30.95
C GLU A 139 -6.98 21.27 -32.03
N LEU A 140 -7.51 20.11 -31.67
CA LEU A 140 -7.82 19.03 -32.63
C LEU A 140 -9.04 19.29 -33.52
N ILE A 141 -9.89 20.28 -33.18
CA ILE A 141 -11.10 20.62 -33.95
C ILE A 141 -10.92 21.91 -34.78
N ASN A 142 -9.96 22.76 -34.41
CA ASN A 142 -9.63 24.00 -35.13
C ASN A 142 -8.22 23.99 -35.78
N GLY A 143 -7.67 22.81 -36.05
CA GLY A 143 -6.42 22.61 -36.79
C GLY A 143 -6.60 21.71 -38.00
#